data_AF-A0A9R0VIH6-F1
#
_entry.id   AF-A0A9R0VIH6-F1
#
_cell.length_a   1.000
_cell.length_b   1.000
_cell.length_c   1.000
_cell.angle_alpha   90.00
_cell.angle_beta   90.00
_cell.angle_gamma   90.00
#
_symmetry.space_group_name_H-M   'P 1'
#
loop_
_entity.id
_entity.type
_entity.pdbx_description
1 polymer ?
#
loop_
_entity_poly.entity_id
_entity_poly.type
_entity_poly.pdbx_seq_one_letter_code
_entity_poly.pdbx_strand_id
1 'polypeptide(L)'
;MAVDTTTAAPSHPEGDEGGEEAVRPLLSGAPAEVEDEELDIRYAPYARRDAYGPMGRGPLSAAQVARLVLAGVVLLPLRLVAGVLLVVAYYLVCRVCTLFVGGVGEGRPRLQGLRREAVLRAGRVLSRAMLFVFGFYWIPVSDRSFPNAENSVSKLPLIGLISKCLGCIFVQRESKCSDSKGVSGAVTERLHEVSQDENSPMILLFPEGTTTNGDYLLPFKTGAFLARAPLQPVILRYPYRRFSPAWDSMDGARHVFLLLCQFANYIEVVRLPVYYPSEQEKQDPRVYANNVRKLLATEGNLVLSNLGLAEKRVYHAALNGLLCQS
;
A
#
# COMPACT_ATOMS: atom_id res chain seq x y z
N MET A 1 60.60 24.51 -35.68
CA MET A 1 62.05 24.24 -35.56
C MET A 1 62.19 23.00 -34.72
N ALA A 2 62.42 21.86 -35.38
CA ALA A 2 62.85 20.63 -34.74
C ALA A 2 64.35 20.71 -34.52
N VAL A 3 64.84 20.27 -33.35
CA VAL A 3 66.16 19.65 -33.20
C VAL A 3 66.08 18.64 -32.04
N ASP A 4 66.15 17.37 -32.41
CA ASP A 4 66.46 16.21 -31.57
C ASP A 4 67.90 16.28 -31.03
N THR A 5 68.18 15.62 -29.90
CA THR A 5 69.27 14.63 -29.76
C THR A 5 69.21 13.97 -28.36
N THR A 6 68.84 12.68 -28.22
CA THR A 6 69.70 11.47 -28.07
C THR A 6 70.73 11.58 -26.91
N THR A 7 70.96 10.65 -25.97
CA THR A 7 70.99 9.17 -25.99
C THR A 7 71.22 8.63 -24.55
N ALA A 8 70.85 7.36 -24.33
CA ALA A 8 71.54 6.33 -23.51
C ALA A 8 71.15 6.12 -22.02
N ALA A 9 70.56 4.94 -21.78
CA ALA A 9 70.61 4.15 -20.53
C ALA A 9 71.97 3.39 -20.46
N PRO A 10 72.39 2.66 -19.39
CA PRO A 10 71.59 1.61 -18.69
C PRO A 10 71.90 1.36 -17.18
N SER A 11 71.21 0.34 -16.66
CA SER A 11 71.58 -0.58 -15.54
C SER A 11 70.93 -0.38 -14.16
N HIS A 12 70.14 -1.40 -13.78
CA HIS A 12 69.74 -1.79 -12.41
C HIS A 12 70.95 -2.43 -11.68
N PRO A 13 71.00 -2.39 -10.33
CA PRO A 13 70.40 -3.49 -9.56
C PRO A 13 69.65 -3.08 -8.26
N GLU A 14 68.85 -4.05 -7.85
CA GLU A 14 68.07 -4.32 -6.65
C GLU A 14 68.42 -3.65 -5.30
N GLY A 15 67.34 -3.35 -4.56
CA GLY A 15 67.21 -3.61 -3.11
C GLY A 15 67.55 -2.48 -2.15
N ASP A 16 66.54 -1.89 -1.50
CA ASP A 16 66.35 -2.06 -0.05
C ASP A 16 64.98 -1.51 0.41
N GLU A 17 64.37 -2.22 1.36
CA GLU A 17 63.09 -1.91 2.00
C GLU A 17 63.24 -0.82 3.07
N GLY A 18 62.23 0.05 3.21
CA GLY A 18 62.21 1.06 4.27
C GLY A 18 60.89 1.82 4.29
N GLY A 19 59.97 1.39 5.15
CA GLY A 19 58.56 1.74 5.11
C GLY A 19 58.21 3.21 5.34
N GLU A 20 57.17 3.64 4.61
CA GLU A 20 56.34 4.77 4.98
C GLU A 20 54.89 4.28 4.99
N GLU A 21 54.35 4.13 6.19
CA GLU A 21 53.05 3.53 6.49
C GLU A 21 51.94 4.51 6.07
N ALA A 22 51.53 4.44 4.80
CA ALA A 22 50.38 5.16 4.30
C ALA A 22 49.09 4.54 4.87
N VAL A 23 48.52 5.19 5.88
CA VAL A 23 47.16 4.93 6.39
C VAL A 23 46.17 5.10 5.24
N ARG A 24 45.73 3.99 4.65
CA ARG A 24 44.60 3.96 3.70
C ARG A 24 43.30 4.03 4.51
N PRO A 25 42.39 4.98 4.24
CA PRO A 25 41.06 4.92 4.81
C PRO A 25 40.30 3.76 4.16
N LEU A 26 39.66 2.94 5.00
CA LEU A 26 38.73 1.88 4.63
C LEU A 26 37.51 2.48 3.91
N LEU A 27 37.60 2.67 2.60
CA LEU A 27 36.46 2.92 1.71
C LEU A 27 36.20 1.66 0.91
N SER A 28 35.53 0.69 1.53
CA SER A 28 35.07 -0.53 0.85
C SER A 28 33.54 -0.73 0.92
N GLY A 29 32.77 0.28 1.37
CA GLY A 29 31.30 0.23 1.40
C GLY A 29 30.57 1.37 0.69
N ALA A 30 31.29 2.40 0.24
CA ALA A 30 30.70 3.68 -0.15
C ALA A 30 29.88 3.73 -1.47
N PRO A 31 30.14 2.95 -2.54
CA PRO A 31 29.43 3.15 -3.81
C PRO A 31 27.95 2.76 -3.73
N ALA A 32 27.66 1.58 -3.16
CA ALA A 32 26.30 1.03 -3.13
C ALA A 32 25.39 1.76 -2.13
N GLU A 33 25.92 2.13 -0.95
CA GLU A 33 25.14 2.85 0.07
C GLU A 33 24.75 4.28 -0.39
N VAL A 34 25.64 4.95 -1.12
CA VAL A 34 25.38 6.30 -1.68
C VAL A 34 24.38 6.23 -2.83
N GLU A 35 24.45 5.19 -3.67
CA GLU A 35 23.47 4.98 -4.75
C GLU A 35 22.07 4.65 -4.22
N ASP A 36 21.96 3.84 -3.16
CA ASP A 36 20.70 3.55 -2.48
C ASP A 36 20.06 4.82 -1.89
N GLU A 37 20.86 5.66 -1.23
CA GLU A 37 20.37 6.91 -0.63
C GLU A 37 19.91 7.93 -1.69
N GLU A 38 20.65 8.07 -2.80
CA GLU A 38 20.23 8.94 -3.91
C GLU A 38 18.95 8.44 -4.57
N LEU A 39 18.81 7.12 -4.74
CA LEU A 39 17.62 6.49 -5.28
C LEU A 39 16.40 6.73 -4.37
N ASP A 40 16.56 6.56 -3.06
CA ASP A 40 15.53 6.82 -2.06
C ASP A 40 15.11 8.29 -2.04
N ILE A 41 16.04 9.23 -2.22
CA ILE A 41 15.72 10.66 -2.34
C ILE A 41 14.90 10.92 -3.60
N ARG A 42 15.30 10.35 -4.74
CA ARG A 42 14.61 10.51 -6.03
C ARG A 42 13.20 9.93 -6.02
N TYR A 43 13.02 8.81 -5.33
CA TYR A 43 11.76 8.09 -5.21
C TYR A 43 11.19 8.11 -3.79
N ALA A 44 11.34 9.25 -3.10
CA ALA A 44 10.99 9.42 -1.70
C ALA A 44 9.60 8.91 -1.27
N PRO A 45 8.51 9.00 -2.08
CA PRO A 45 7.22 8.41 -1.73
C PRO A 45 7.21 6.88 -1.58
N TYR A 46 8.19 6.19 -2.17
CA TYR A 46 8.29 4.74 -2.22
C TYR A 46 9.43 4.19 -1.35
N ALA A 47 10.29 5.08 -0.84
CA ALA A 47 11.38 4.79 0.07
C ALA A 47 10.84 4.31 1.42
N ARG A 48 11.32 3.14 1.86
CA ARG A 48 10.80 2.44 3.03
C ARG A 48 11.74 2.62 4.21
N ARG A 49 11.20 3.10 5.33
CA ARG A 49 11.99 3.52 6.51
C ARG A 49 11.77 2.63 7.73
N ASP A 50 11.22 1.44 7.53
CA ASP A 50 10.98 0.51 8.62
C ASP A 50 12.26 -0.26 9.02
N ALA A 51 12.19 -1.02 10.12
CA ALA A 51 13.35 -1.70 10.70
C ALA A 51 13.99 -2.78 9.79
N TYR A 52 13.37 -3.09 8.66
CA TYR A 52 13.84 -4.08 7.69
C TYR A 52 14.41 -3.41 6.43
N GLY A 53 14.53 -2.08 6.36
CA GLY A 53 15.26 -1.36 5.29
C GLY A 53 14.70 -1.47 3.86
N PRO A 54 15.50 -1.35 2.80
CA PRO A 54 15.01 -1.51 1.42
C PRO A 54 14.50 -2.94 1.15
N MET A 55 13.34 -3.08 0.51
CA MET A 55 12.74 -4.40 0.15
C MET A 55 12.52 -5.39 1.32
N GLY A 56 12.60 -4.94 2.57
CA GLY A 56 12.66 -5.83 3.73
C GLY A 56 14.05 -6.37 4.06
N ARG A 57 15.04 -6.20 3.17
CA ARG A 57 16.31 -6.94 3.14
C ARG A 57 17.44 -6.24 3.92
N GLY A 58 17.12 -5.14 4.59
CA GLY A 58 18.07 -4.42 5.42
C GLY A 58 18.68 -5.31 6.53
N PRO A 59 19.90 -4.98 6.95
CA PRO A 59 20.61 -5.74 7.98
C PRO A 59 19.83 -5.69 9.31
N LEU A 60 19.74 -6.84 9.97
CA LEU A 60 19.07 -6.99 11.27
C LEU A 60 20.10 -7.33 12.34
N SER A 61 19.97 -6.71 13.51
CA SER A 61 20.72 -7.11 14.70
C SER A 61 20.33 -8.52 15.16
N ALA A 62 21.24 -9.22 15.85
CA ALA A 62 20.97 -10.56 16.37
C ALA A 62 19.70 -10.64 17.22
N ALA A 63 19.40 -9.59 18.01
CA ALA A 63 18.18 -9.50 18.80
C ALA A 63 16.90 -9.40 17.94
N GLN A 64 16.95 -8.64 16.85
CA GLN A 64 15.83 -8.55 15.90
C GLN A 64 15.60 -9.88 15.18
N VAL A 65 16.67 -10.56 14.76
CA VAL A 65 16.60 -11.89 14.15
C VAL A 65 16.00 -12.89 15.13
N ALA A 66 16.51 -12.98 16.36
CA ALA A 66 15.99 -13.89 17.38
C ALA A 66 14.49 -13.66 17.65
N ARG A 67 14.08 -12.40 17.74
CA ARG A 67 12.66 -12.05 17.91
C ARG A 67 11.80 -12.41 16.70
N LEU A 68 12.32 -12.20 15.49
CA LEU A 68 11.61 -12.57 14.25
C LEU A 68 11.46 -14.09 14.15
N VAL A 69 12.52 -14.84 14.46
CA VAL A 69 12.49 -16.31 14.49
C VAL A 69 11.47 -16.81 15.52
N LEU A 70 11.50 -16.26 16.75
CA LEU A 70 10.51 -16.61 17.78
C LEU A 70 9.08 -16.31 17.32
N ALA A 71 8.86 -15.14 16.71
CA ALA A 71 7.55 -14.79 16.17
C ALA A 71 7.14 -15.70 14.99
N GLY A 72 8.08 -16.09 14.13
CA GLY A 72 7.85 -17.01 13.03
C GLY A 72 7.54 -18.45 13.49
N VAL A 73 8.14 -18.90 14.60
CA VAL A 73 7.86 -20.22 15.17
C VAL A 73 6.54 -20.25 15.95
N VAL A 74 6.16 -19.15 16.61
CA VAL A 74 4.99 -19.11 17.49
C VAL A 74 3.77 -18.47 16.84
N LEU A 75 3.89 -17.22 16.38
CA LEU A 75 2.74 -16.43 15.91
C LEU A 75 2.30 -16.84 14.50
N LEU A 76 3.24 -17.10 13.60
CA LEU A 76 2.93 -17.43 12.21
C LEU A 76 2.07 -18.72 12.08
N PRO A 77 2.45 -19.90 12.62
CA PRO A 77 1.63 -21.10 12.47
C PRO A 77 0.27 -20.93 13.13
N LEU A 78 0.21 -20.29 14.30
CA LEU A 78 -1.05 -20.00 14.99
C LEU A 78 -1.99 -19.15 14.12
N ARG A 79 -1.46 -18.09 13.49
CA ARG A 79 -2.25 -17.20 12.63
C ARG A 79 -2.63 -17.85 11.30
N LEU A 80 -1.76 -18.67 10.72
CA LEU A 80 -2.07 -19.42 9.50
C LEU A 80 -3.20 -20.41 9.75
N VAL A 81 -3.14 -21.20 10.83
CA VAL A 81 -4.21 -22.12 11.20
C VAL A 81 -5.51 -21.37 11.45
N ALA A 82 -5.49 -20.30 12.27
CA ALA A 82 -6.67 -19.50 12.54
C ALA A 82 -7.27 -18.85 11.26
N GLY A 83 -6.42 -18.32 10.39
CA GLY A 83 -6.82 -17.72 9.11
C GLY A 83 -7.45 -18.75 8.16
N VAL A 84 -6.84 -19.93 8.02
CA VAL A 84 -7.39 -21.03 7.22
C VAL A 84 -8.75 -21.47 7.77
N LEU A 85 -8.87 -21.65 9.09
CA LEU A 85 -10.14 -22.00 9.73
C LEU A 85 -11.25 -20.96 9.47
N LEU A 86 -10.92 -19.65 9.51
CA LEU A 86 -11.87 -18.59 9.17
C LEU A 86 -12.29 -18.64 7.70
N VAL A 87 -11.34 -18.85 6.77
CA VAL A 87 -11.66 -18.97 5.34
C VAL A 87 -12.55 -20.18 5.08
N VAL A 88 -12.25 -21.33 5.70
CA VAL A 88 -13.08 -22.54 5.60
C VAL A 88 -14.46 -22.28 6.19
N ALA A 89 -14.56 -21.64 7.36
CA ALA A 89 -15.84 -21.28 7.95
C ALA A 89 -16.67 -20.36 7.02
N TYR A 90 -16.05 -19.35 6.42
CA TYR A 90 -16.72 -18.47 5.46
C TYR A 90 -17.18 -19.23 4.21
N TYR A 91 -16.33 -20.10 3.68
CA TYR A 91 -16.65 -20.94 2.54
C TYR A 91 -17.84 -21.86 2.85
N LEU A 92 -17.90 -22.47 4.04
CA LEU A 92 -19.02 -23.30 4.46
C LEU A 92 -20.32 -22.48 4.58
N VAL A 93 -20.28 -21.28 5.17
CA VAL A 93 -21.44 -20.38 5.22
C VAL A 93 -21.92 -20.04 3.81
N CYS A 94 -21.01 -19.61 2.93
CA CYS A 94 -21.33 -19.31 1.54
C CYS A 94 -21.92 -20.55 0.84
N ARG A 95 -21.28 -21.72 1.00
CA ARG A 95 -21.73 -22.98 0.41
C ARG A 95 -23.15 -23.30 0.85
N VAL A 96 -23.42 -23.34 2.16
CA VAL A 96 -24.77 -23.58 2.72
C VAL A 96 -25.79 -22.57 2.20
N CYS A 97 -25.45 -21.28 2.11
CA CYS A 97 -26.37 -20.25 1.59
C CYS A 97 -26.63 -20.39 0.08
N THR A 98 -25.68 -20.96 -0.67
CA THR A 98 -25.80 -21.22 -2.11
C THR A 98 -26.37 -22.59 -2.46
N LEU A 99 -26.44 -23.53 -1.49
CA LEU A 99 -27.11 -24.82 -1.71
C LEU A 99 -28.57 -24.55 -2.11
N PHE A 100 -28.99 -25.17 -3.21
CA PHE A 100 -30.33 -25.05 -3.81
C PHE A 100 -30.67 -23.69 -4.47
N VAL A 101 -29.69 -22.82 -4.76
CA VAL A 101 -29.89 -21.73 -5.72
C VAL A 101 -29.74 -22.33 -7.13
N GLY A 102 -30.86 -22.79 -7.70
CA GLY A 102 -30.88 -23.40 -9.02
C GLY A 102 -30.54 -22.42 -10.14
N GLY A 103 -29.71 -22.87 -11.09
CA GLY A 103 -29.80 -22.51 -12.51
C GLY A 103 -29.10 -21.24 -13.01
N VAL A 104 -27.97 -21.47 -13.69
CA VAL A 104 -27.57 -20.95 -15.01
C VAL A 104 -27.69 -19.45 -15.32
N GLY A 105 -26.54 -18.82 -15.51
CA GLY A 105 -26.32 -17.57 -16.24
C GLY A 105 -24.96 -16.98 -15.83
N GLU A 106 -24.12 -16.58 -16.79
CA GLU A 106 -22.77 -16.00 -16.59
C GLU A 106 -22.79 -14.61 -15.90
N GLY A 107 -23.60 -14.43 -14.87
CA GLY A 107 -23.69 -13.24 -14.05
C GLY A 107 -23.63 -13.61 -12.58
N ARG A 108 -22.95 -12.78 -11.78
CA ARG A 108 -22.80 -12.97 -10.33
C ARG A 108 -24.14 -13.42 -9.71
N PRO A 109 -24.19 -14.54 -8.96
CA PRO A 109 -25.44 -15.00 -8.36
C PRO A 109 -25.97 -13.90 -7.43
N ARG A 110 -27.08 -13.27 -7.81
CA ARG A 110 -27.77 -12.29 -6.97
C ARG A 110 -28.47 -13.06 -5.85
N LEU A 111 -27.74 -13.33 -4.77
CA LEU A 111 -28.34 -13.77 -3.52
C LEU A 111 -29.40 -12.72 -3.13
N GLN A 112 -30.66 -13.12 -2.98
CA GLN A 112 -31.76 -12.25 -2.57
C GLN A 112 -32.28 -12.66 -1.18
N GLY A 113 -32.87 -11.70 -0.46
CA GLY A 113 -33.52 -11.93 0.83
C GLY A 113 -32.59 -12.37 1.97
N LEU A 114 -33.08 -13.29 2.81
CA LEU A 114 -32.42 -13.73 4.05
C LEU A 114 -31.03 -14.34 3.85
N ARG A 115 -30.80 -15.02 2.72
CA ARG A 115 -29.51 -15.65 2.40
C ARG A 115 -28.42 -14.61 2.17
N ARG A 116 -28.76 -13.51 1.46
CA ARG A 116 -27.84 -12.38 1.26
C ARG A 116 -27.48 -11.75 2.59
N GLU A 117 -28.47 -11.48 3.43
CA GLU A 117 -28.23 -10.86 4.73
C GLU A 117 -27.38 -11.75 5.64
N ALA A 118 -27.62 -13.07 5.64
CA ALA A 118 -26.81 -14.04 6.38
C ALA A 118 -25.35 -14.05 5.91
N VAL A 119 -25.09 -14.10 4.60
CA VAL A 119 -23.73 -14.07 4.03
C VAL A 119 -23.03 -12.75 4.37
N LEU A 120 -23.73 -11.61 4.25
CA LEU A 120 -23.18 -10.30 4.59
C LEU A 120 -22.85 -10.19 6.09
N ARG A 121 -23.73 -10.65 6.98
CA ARG A 121 -23.49 -10.67 8.43
C ARG A 121 -22.33 -11.60 8.80
N ALA A 122 -22.27 -12.79 8.23
CA ALA A 122 -21.15 -13.69 8.44
C ALA A 122 -19.84 -13.07 7.93
N GLY A 123 -19.85 -12.50 6.72
CA GLY A 123 -18.69 -11.78 6.17
C GLY A 123 -18.22 -10.63 7.06
N ARG A 124 -19.13 -9.89 7.71
CA ARG A 124 -18.80 -8.85 8.70
C ARG A 124 -18.06 -9.40 9.91
N VAL A 125 -18.58 -10.45 10.51
CA VAL A 125 -17.99 -11.05 11.71
C VAL A 125 -16.64 -11.70 11.37
N LEU A 126 -16.58 -12.45 10.27
CA LEU A 126 -15.37 -13.16 9.86
C LEU A 126 -14.27 -12.21 9.37
N SER A 127 -14.61 -11.11 8.66
CA SER A 127 -13.61 -10.10 8.29
C SER A 127 -13.00 -9.43 9.52
N ARG A 128 -13.79 -9.17 10.57
CA ARG A 128 -13.25 -8.68 11.86
C ARG A 128 -12.35 -9.71 12.54
N ALA A 129 -12.75 -10.97 12.54
CA ALA A 129 -11.90 -12.05 13.06
C ALA A 129 -10.59 -12.17 12.27
N MET A 130 -10.65 -12.00 10.95
CA MET A 130 -9.47 -12.02 10.07
C MET A 130 -8.50 -10.87 10.38
N LEU A 131 -9.02 -9.65 10.56
CA LEU A 131 -8.22 -8.50 10.99
C LEU A 131 -7.56 -8.73 12.35
N PHE A 132 -8.28 -9.36 13.29
CA PHE A 132 -7.73 -9.75 14.59
C PHE A 132 -6.61 -10.79 14.46
N VAL A 133 -6.79 -11.80 13.59
CA VAL A 133 -5.74 -12.79 13.28
C VAL A 133 -4.51 -12.11 12.68
N PHE A 134 -4.69 -11.09 11.84
CA PHE A 134 -3.59 -10.27 11.31
C PHE A 134 -3.03 -9.27 12.33
N GLY A 135 -3.45 -9.28 13.59
CA GLY A 135 -2.89 -8.43 14.64
C GLY A 135 -3.47 -7.01 14.70
N PHE A 136 -4.51 -6.69 13.92
CA PHE A 136 -5.22 -5.42 14.00
C PHE A 136 -6.29 -5.47 15.08
N TYR A 137 -5.86 -5.30 16.33
CA TYR A 137 -6.74 -5.41 17.50
C TYR A 137 -7.65 -4.20 17.69
N TRP A 138 -7.11 -3.01 17.42
CA TRP A 138 -7.80 -1.75 17.65
C TRP A 138 -7.58 -0.81 16.46
N ILE A 139 -8.68 -0.25 15.95
CA ILE A 139 -8.68 0.65 14.80
C ILE A 139 -9.42 1.92 15.23
N PRO A 140 -8.70 2.99 15.63
CA PRO A 140 -9.32 4.27 15.93
C PRO A 140 -9.99 4.83 14.68
N VAL A 141 -11.21 5.34 14.87
CA VAL A 141 -11.90 6.13 13.86
C VAL A 141 -12.09 7.55 14.41
N SER A 142 -11.37 8.48 13.81
CA SER A 142 -11.43 9.91 14.11
C SER A 142 -12.38 10.57 13.11
N ASP A 143 -13.46 11.20 13.60
CA ASP A 143 -14.42 11.90 12.75
C ASP A 143 -14.25 13.41 12.88
N ARG A 144 -13.82 14.06 11.80
CA ARG A 144 -13.61 15.52 11.74
C ARG A 144 -14.81 16.27 11.16
N SER A 145 -15.93 15.59 10.93
CA SER A 145 -17.15 16.22 10.40
C SER A 145 -17.74 17.27 11.34
N PHE A 146 -17.40 17.24 12.63
CA PHE A 146 -17.92 18.14 13.67
C PHE A 146 -16.78 18.76 14.50
N PRO A 147 -16.36 20.01 14.23
CA PRO A 147 -15.21 20.65 14.89
C PRO A 147 -15.40 20.92 16.39
N ASN A 148 -16.63 20.85 16.91
CA ASN A 148 -16.96 21.13 18.32
C ASN A 148 -17.31 19.87 19.14
N ALA A 149 -17.26 18.67 18.54
CA ALA A 149 -17.30 17.43 19.30
C ALA A 149 -15.85 17.08 19.64
N GLU A 150 -15.43 17.25 20.90
CA GLU A 150 -14.17 16.70 21.42
C GLU A 150 -13.91 15.36 20.76
N ASN A 151 -12.76 15.26 20.06
CA ASN A 151 -12.19 14.09 19.42
C ASN A 151 -12.96 12.82 19.75
N SER A 152 -14.08 12.60 19.06
CA SER A 152 -14.94 11.45 19.31
C SER A 152 -14.24 10.26 18.67
N VAL A 153 -13.19 9.78 19.35
CA VAL A 153 -12.45 8.57 19.02
C VAL A 153 -13.39 7.42 19.35
N SER A 154 -14.34 7.23 18.45
CA SER A 154 -15.21 6.09 18.50
C SER A 154 -14.32 4.87 18.24
N LYS A 155 -14.23 3.99 19.25
CA LYS A 155 -13.58 2.67 19.15
C LYS A 155 -14.49 1.80 18.28
N LEU A 156 -14.61 2.13 17.00
CA LEU A 156 -15.55 1.45 16.13
C LEU A 156 -14.91 0.17 15.59
N PRO A 157 -15.57 -0.98 15.74
CA PRO A 157 -15.23 -2.14 14.96
C PRO A 157 -15.53 -1.77 13.50
N LEU A 158 -14.48 -1.74 12.65
CA LEU A 158 -14.43 -1.37 11.22
C LEU A 158 -15.36 -2.20 10.28
N ILE A 159 -16.41 -2.79 10.85
CA ILE A 159 -17.40 -3.67 10.24
C ILE A 159 -18.28 -2.91 9.24
N GLY A 160 -18.52 -1.60 9.43
CA GLY A 160 -19.45 -0.84 8.60
C GLY A 160 -18.91 -0.47 7.22
N LEU A 161 -17.65 -0.05 7.11
CA LEU A 161 -17.10 0.48 5.87
C LEU A 161 -16.66 -0.66 4.94
N ILE A 162 -15.71 -1.51 5.36
CA ILE A 162 -15.17 -2.60 4.53
C ILE A 162 -16.26 -3.62 4.12
N SER A 163 -17.22 -3.92 5.00
CA SER A 163 -18.32 -4.83 4.64
C SER A 163 -19.36 -4.19 3.72
N LYS A 164 -19.61 -2.87 3.79
CA LYS A 164 -20.49 -2.20 2.82
C LYS A 164 -19.81 -2.06 1.46
N CYS A 165 -18.48 -2.03 1.42
CA CYS A 165 -17.69 -2.03 0.20
C CYS A 165 -17.71 -3.35 -0.59
N LEU A 166 -18.50 -4.37 -0.19
CA LEU A 166 -18.66 -5.63 -0.95
C LEU A 166 -19.19 -5.45 -2.39
N GLY A 167 -19.52 -4.22 -2.80
CA GLY A 167 -19.58 -3.79 -4.20
C GLY A 167 -18.22 -3.56 -4.86
N CYS A 168 -17.12 -4.11 -4.35
CA CYS A 168 -15.79 -4.00 -4.93
C CYS A 168 -15.82 -4.34 -6.43
N ILE A 169 -15.57 -3.34 -7.27
CA ILE A 169 -15.20 -3.56 -8.65
C ILE A 169 -13.71 -3.89 -8.61
N PHE A 170 -13.39 -5.17 -8.78
CA PHE A 170 -12.01 -5.56 -9.00
C PHE A 170 -11.63 -5.13 -10.41
N VAL A 171 -10.88 -4.04 -10.49
CA VAL A 171 -10.35 -3.54 -11.74
C VAL A 171 -9.17 -4.43 -12.15
N GLN A 172 -9.40 -5.32 -13.10
CA GLN A 172 -8.31 -5.96 -13.84
C GLN A 172 -7.68 -4.91 -14.76
N ARG A 173 -6.39 -4.64 -14.56
CA ARG A 173 -5.66 -3.56 -15.24
C ARG A 173 -5.02 -4.02 -16.56
N GLU A 174 -5.12 -5.30 -16.90
CA GLU A 174 -4.30 -5.94 -17.94
C GLU A 174 -5.05 -6.51 -19.14
N SER A 175 -6.37 -6.31 -19.28
CA SER A 175 -7.05 -6.58 -20.55
C SER A 175 -7.27 -5.28 -21.33
N LYS A 176 -6.32 -4.96 -22.21
CA LYS A 176 -6.63 -4.11 -23.38
C LYS A 176 -7.58 -4.92 -24.28
N CYS A 177 -8.88 -4.90 -23.97
CA CYS A 177 -9.91 -5.36 -24.89
C CYS A 177 -10.47 -4.11 -25.57
N SER A 178 -10.27 -4.01 -26.88
CA SER A 178 -10.47 -2.81 -27.69
C SER A 178 -11.93 -2.31 -27.79
N ASP A 179 -12.91 -3.02 -27.22
CA ASP A 179 -14.34 -2.77 -27.46
C ASP A 179 -15.22 -2.53 -26.21
N SER A 180 -14.65 -2.30 -25.03
CA SER A 180 -15.44 -1.94 -23.84
C SER A 180 -15.14 -0.52 -23.37
N LYS A 181 -16.16 0.25 -22.98
CA LYS A 181 -16.00 1.47 -22.16
C LYS A 181 -15.01 1.09 -21.06
N GLY A 182 -13.77 1.59 -21.13
CA GLY A 182 -12.68 1.09 -20.29
C GLY A 182 -13.00 1.15 -18.79
N VAL A 183 -12.07 0.70 -17.95
CA VAL A 183 -12.21 0.68 -16.48
C VAL A 183 -12.89 1.91 -15.88
N SER A 184 -12.56 3.11 -16.35
CA SER A 184 -13.15 4.38 -15.89
C SER A 184 -14.64 4.50 -16.20
N GLY A 185 -15.09 4.01 -17.35
CA GLY A 185 -16.50 4.00 -17.76
C GLY A 185 -17.35 3.11 -16.85
N ALA A 186 -16.90 1.88 -16.59
CA ALA A 186 -17.58 0.95 -15.69
C ALA A 186 -17.67 1.49 -14.24
N VAL A 187 -16.60 2.14 -13.77
CA VAL A 187 -16.60 2.79 -12.44
C VAL A 187 -17.57 3.97 -12.40
N THR A 188 -17.60 4.79 -13.46
CA THR A 188 -18.49 5.96 -13.53
C THR A 188 -19.96 5.57 -13.56
N GLU A 189 -20.32 4.57 -14.37
CA GLU A 189 -21.68 4.04 -14.46
C GLU A 189 -22.14 3.50 -13.10
N ARG A 190 -21.29 2.71 -12.44
CA ARG A 190 -21.62 2.19 -11.12
C ARG A 190 -21.75 3.30 -10.06
N LEU A 191 -20.89 4.32 -10.10
CA LEU A 191 -21.02 5.47 -9.21
C LEU A 191 -22.32 6.23 -9.44
N HIS A 192 -22.73 6.38 -10.70
CA HIS A 192 -24.01 6.99 -11.02
C HIS A 192 -25.18 6.18 -10.45
N GLU A 193 -25.19 4.85 -10.63
CA GLU A 193 -26.21 3.97 -10.04
C GLU A 193 -26.27 4.08 -8.52
N VAL A 194 -25.11 4.08 -7.84
CA VAL A 194 -25.06 4.19 -6.37
C VAL A 194 -25.48 5.58 -5.90
N SER A 195 -25.22 6.63 -6.68
CA SER A 195 -25.62 7.99 -6.31
C SER A 195 -27.13 8.24 -6.36
N GLN A 196 -27.86 7.47 -7.17
CA GLN A 196 -29.31 7.63 -7.37
C GLN A 196 -30.15 6.81 -6.39
N ASP A 197 -29.57 5.76 -5.80
CA ASP A 197 -30.27 4.86 -4.88
C ASP A 197 -29.66 4.97 -3.47
N GLU A 198 -30.42 5.58 -2.55
CA GLU A 198 -30.00 5.72 -1.14
C GLU A 198 -29.81 4.38 -0.42
N ASN A 199 -30.46 3.31 -0.90
CA ASN A 199 -30.31 1.96 -0.35
C ASN A 199 -29.11 1.21 -0.96
N SER A 200 -28.39 1.83 -1.89
CA SER A 200 -27.26 1.21 -2.56
C SER A 200 -26.02 1.16 -1.64
N PRO A 201 -25.21 0.08 -1.73
CA PRO A 201 -24.02 -0.04 -0.90
C PRO A 201 -22.97 1.02 -1.26
N MET A 202 -22.36 1.62 -0.23
CA MET A 202 -21.25 2.56 -0.35
C MET A 202 -20.07 1.95 -1.12
N ILE A 203 -19.50 2.71 -2.05
CA ILE A 203 -18.31 2.33 -2.82
C ILE A 203 -17.08 3.00 -2.23
N LEU A 204 -16.02 2.21 -2.00
CA LEU A 204 -14.70 2.71 -1.61
C LEU A 204 -13.77 2.71 -2.82
N LEU A 205 -13.10 3.84 -3.03
CA LEU A 205 -12.17 4.04 -4.13
C LEU A 205 -10.81 4.49 -3.60
N PHE A 206 -9.75 4.01 -4.23
CA PHE A 206 -8.37 4.42 -3.98
C PHE A 206 -7.84 5.16 -5.21
N PRO A 207 -8.03 6.49 -5.29
CA PRO A 207 -7.76 7.26 -6.52
C PRO A 207 -6.27 7.30 -6.88
N GLU A 208 -5.37 7.12 -5.90
CA GLU A 208 -3.93 6.95 -6.11
C GLU A 208 -3.61 5.69 -6.95
N GLY A 209 -4.35 4.60 -6.72
CA GLY A 209 -4.17 3.33 -7.43
C GLY A 209 -2.92 2.54 -7.01
N THR A 210 -2.16 3.02 -6.04
CA THR A 210 -1.07 2.34 -5.34
C THR A 210 -0.97 2.87 -3.90
N THR A 211 0.11 2.54 -3.22
CA THR A 211 0.43 2.85 -1.83
C THR A 211 1.80 3.53 -1.77
N THR A 212 1.94 4.50 -0.86
CA THR A 212 3.20 5.15 -0.49
C THR A 212 3.71 4.68 0.87
N ASN A 213 4.85 5.21 1.29
CA ASN A 213 5.39 5.08 2.64
C ASN A 213 4.61 5.82 3.74
N GLY A 214 3.55 6.56 3.39
CA GLY A 214 2.66 7.24 4.34
C GLY A 214 3.00 8.72 4.61
N ASP A 215 4.12 9.23 4.09
CA ASP A 215 4.49 10.65 4.20
C ASP A 215 4.06 11.46 2.97
N TYR A 216 3.83 10.79 1.85
CA TYR A 216 3.51 11.40 0.57
C TYR A 216 2.14 10.97 0.05
N LEU A 217 1.49 11.88 -0.69
CA LEU A 217 0.25 11.63 -1.41
C LEU A 217 0.48 11.80 -2.92
N LEU A 218 0.20 10.76 -3.70
CA LEU A 218 0.44 10.77 -5.15
C LEU A 218 -0.72 11.43 -5.92
N PRO A 219 -0.55 11.70 -7.23
CA PRO A 219 -1.61 12.24 -8.07
C PRO A 219 -2.80 11.28 -8.18
N PHE A 220 -4.01 11.84 -8.10
CA PHE A 220 -5.25 11.06 -8.18
C PHE A 220 -5.66 10.81 -9.63
N LYS A 221 -6.04 9.57 -9.93
CA LYS A 221 -6.68 9.22 -11.19
C LYS A 221 -8.08 9.81 -11.25
N THR A 222 -8.42 10.42 -12.38
CA THR A 222 -9.67 11.16 -12.57
C THR A 222 -10.91 10.29 -12.75
N GLY A 223 -10.74 8.98 -13.01
CA GLY A 223 -11.87 8.09 -13.32
C GLY A 223 -12.97 8.06 -12.26
N ALA A 224 -12.61 8.21 -10.98
CA ALA A 224 -13.58 8.29 -9.88
C ALA A 224 -14.37 9.61 -9.85
N PHE A 225 -13.78 10.70 -10.36
CA PHE A 225 -14.30 12.06 -10.27
C PHE A 225 -15.21 12.42 -11.46
N LEU A 226 -15.25 11.58 -12.50
CA LEU A 226 -16.15 11.71 -13.65
C LEU A 226 -17.64 11.68 -13.26
N ALA A 227 -17.97 11.02 -12.14
CA ALA A 227 -19.35 10.91 -11.66
C ALA A 227 -19.92 12.23 -11.11
N ARG A 228 -19.08 13.25 -10.84
CA ARG A 228 -19.49 14.57 -10.31
C ARG A 228 -20.30 14.51 -9.00
N ALA A 229 -20.30 13.35 -8.34
CA ALA A 229 -21.01 13.12 -7.10
C ALA A 229 -20.21 13.68 -5.91
N PRO A 230 -20.90 14.08 -4.82
CA PRO A 230 -20.22 14.34 -3.56
C PRO A 230 -19.54 13.06 -3.06
N LEU A 231 -18.42 13.22 -2.36
CA LEU A 231 -17.67 12.09 -1.83
C LEU A 231 -17.33 12.29 -0.36
N GLN A 232 -17.10 11.19 0.33
CA GLN A 232 -16.64 11.16 1.71
C GLN A 232 -15.13 10.93 1.73
N PRO A 233 -14.28 11.96 1.95
CA PRO A 233 -12.84 11.76 2.01
C PRO A 233 -12.49 10.99 3.29
N VAL A 234 -11.59 10.02 3.16
CA VAL A 234 -11.08 9.20 4.27
C VAL A 234 -9.57 9.05 4.13
N ILE A 235 -8.85 9.31 5.21
CA ILE A 235 -7.40 9.09 5.31
C ILE A 235 -7.17 7.81 6.10
N LEU A 236 -6.41 6.88 5.54
CA LEU A 236 -5.94 5.68 6.22
C LEU A 236 -4.47 5.89 6.59
N ARG A 237 -4.16 5.96 7.89
CA ARG A 237 -2.79 6.02 8.38
C ARG A 237 -2.38 4.65 8.91
N TYR A 238 -1.15 4.26 8.64
CA TYR A 238 -0.58 2.98 9.09
C TYR A 238 0.57 3.25 10.06
N PRO A 239 0.30 3.72 11.30
CA PRO A 239 1.37 3.94 12.25
C PRO A 239 2.05 2.62 12.59
N TYR A 240 3.38 2.63 12.61
CA TYR A 240 4.16 1.45 12.94
C TYR A 240 5.33 1.77 13.86
N ARG A 241 5.82 0.75 14.56
CA ARG A 241 7.05 0.84 15.35
C ARG A 241 8.25 0.13 14.70
N ARG A 242 8.00 -0.91 13.89
CA ARG A 242 9.06 -1.78 13.35
C ARG A 242 8.85 -2.17 11.90
N PHE A 243 7.63 -2.54 11.53
CA PHE A 243 7.30 -2.93 10.17
C PHE A 243 6.04 -2.19 9.74
N SER A 244 6.08 -1.60 8.55
CA SER A 244 4.93 -0.89 7.97
C SER A 244 3.92 -1.91 7.45
N PRO A 245 2.65 -1.86 7.89
CA PRO A 245 1.59 -2.69 7.33
C PRO A 245 1.20 -2.28 5.89
N ALA A 246 1.66 -1.14 5.39
CA ALA A 246 1.42 -0.73 4.02
C ALA A 246 2.33 -1.54 3.08
N TRP A 247 1.75 -2.18 2.07
CA TRP A 247 2.51 -2.86 1.04
C TRP A 247 3.02 -1.84 0.02
N ASP A 248 4.21 -1.30 0.23
CA ASP A 248 4.84 -0.30 -0.62
C ASP A 248 5.77 -0.93 -1.68
N SER A 249 7.01 -1.24 -1.30
CA SER A 249 8.15 -1.57 -2.14
C SER A 249 8.85 -2.80 -1.55
N MET A 250 8.15 -3.93 -1.52
CA MET A 250 8.64 -5.22 -1.05
C MET A 250 7.89 -6.37 -1.73
N ASP A 251 8.55 -7.51 -1.84
CA ASP A 251 7.93 -8.77 -2.26
C ASP A 251 6.70 -9.13 -1.40
N GLY A 252 5.65 -9.64 -2.05
CA GLY A 252 4.37 -9.91 -1.40
C GLY A 252 4.43 -11.03 -0.37
N ALA A 253 5.14 -12.13 -0.66
CA ALA A 253 5.26 -13.25 0.28
C ALA A 253 6.02 -12.80 1.53
N ARG A 254 7.06 -12.00 1.33
CA ARG A 254 7.82 -11.42 2.43
C ARG A 254 7.01 -10.42 3.25
N HIS A 255 6.25 -9.56 2.60
CA HIS A 255 5.33 -8.63 3.27
C HIS A 255 4.37 -9.38 4.19
N VAL A 256 3.73 -10.43 3.66
CA VAL A 256 2.80 -11.26 4.43
C VAL A 256 3.49 -11.95 5.60
N PHE A 257 4.68 -12.53 5.38
CA PHE A 257 5.46 -13.15 6.45
C PHE A 257 5.77 -12.17 7.60
N LEU A 258 6.31 -10.99 7.28
CA LEU A 258 6.65 -9.97 8.28
C LEU A 258 5.41 -9.44 9.00
N LEU A 259 4.30 -9.22 8.27
CA LEU A 259 3.03 -8.77 8.83
C LEU A 259 2.48 -9.79 9.84
N LEU A 260 2.50 -11.08 9.48
CA LEU A 260 2.03 -12.17 10.34
C LEU A 260 2.95 -12.41 11.54
N CYS A 261 4.22 -12.05 11.46
CA CYS A 261 5.14 -12.08 12.60
C CYS A 261 5.00 -10.86 13.55
N GLN A 262 4.27 -9.81 13.17
CA GLN A 262 4.02 -8.68 14.06
C GLN A 262 2.95 -8.99 15.11
N PHE A 263 3.29 -8.89 16.39
CA PHE A 263 2.32 -9.07 17.48
C PHE A 263 1.10 -8.16 17.34
N ALA A 264 1.30 -6.87 17.13
CA ALA A 264 0.22 -5.90 16.92
C ALA A 264 0.51 -5.02 15.71
N ASN A 265 -0.54 -4.75 14.96
CA ASN A 265 -0.58 -3.85 13.82
C ASN A 265 -1.62 -2.76 14.08
N TYR A 266 -1.37 -1.56 13.56
CA TYR A 266 -2.19 -0.38 13.83
C TYR A 266 -2.61 0.26 12.51
N ILE A 267 -3.88 0.65 12.44
CA ILE A 267 -4.45 1.45 11.35
C ILE A 267 -5.30 2.50 12.02
N GLU A 268 -5.13 3.76 11.63
CA GLU A 268 -6.02 4.83 12.01
C GLU A 268 -6.84 5.29 10.81
N VAL A 269 -8.12 5.53 11.03
CA VAL A 269 -9.05 6.00 10.01
C VAL A 269 -9.51 7.40 10.37
N VAL A 270 -9.20 8.38 9.55
CA VAL A 270 -9.67 9.75 9.71
C VAL A 270 -10.74 10.04 8.66
N ARG A 271 -11.97 10.31 9.09
CA ARG A 271 -13.07 10.72 8.23
C ARG A 271 -13.16 12.24 8.23
N LEU A 272 -13.16 12.84 7.05
CA LEU A 272 -13.33 14.29 6.87
C LEU A 272 -14.81 14.63 6.64
N PRO A 273 -15.22 15.90 6.59
CA PRO A 273 -16.55 16.25 6.11
C PRO A 273 -16.80 15.80 4.66
N VAL A 274 -18.06 15.55 4.30
CA VAL A 274 -18.44 15.27 2.91
C VAL A 274 -18.03 16.43 2.00
N TYR A 275 -17.31 16.13 0.92
CA TYR A 275 -16.86 17.10 -0.05
C TYR A 275 -17.88 17.21 -1.20
N TYR A 276 -18.40 18.42 -1.40
CA TYR A 276 -19.32 18.73 -2.49
C TYR A 276 -18.57 19.45 -3.61
N PRO A 277 -18.58 18.93 -4.85
CA PRO A 277 -17.87 19.56 -5.96
C PRO A 277 -18.53 20.89 -6.34
N SER A 278 -17.72 21.91 -6.54
CA SER A 278 -18.10 23.20 -7.14
C SER A 278 -18.45 23.06 -8.62
N GLU A 279 -19.10 24.07 -9.21
CA GLU A 279 -19.43 24.06 -10.64
C GLU A 279 -18.20 23.91 -11.55
N GLN A 280 -17.07 24.52 -11.16
CA GLN A 280 -15.81 24.37 -11.90
C GLN A 280 -15.28 22.92 -11.84
N GLU A 281 -15.38 22.27 -10.68
CA GLU A 281 -14.96 20.88 -10.48
C GLU A 281 -15.89 19.88 -11.19
N LYS A 282 -17.17 20.21 -11.30
CA LYS A 282 -18.12 19.43 -12.11
C LYS A 282 -17.77 19.50 -13.60
N GLN A 283 -17.24 20.63 -14.07
CA GLN A 283 -16.80 20.83 -15.45
C GLN A 283 -15.46 20.13 -15.76
N ASP A 284 -14.47 20.23 -14.88
CA ASP A 284 -13.17 19.53 -15.04
C ASP A 284 -12.87 18.54 -13.88
N PRO A 285 -13.00 17.21 -14.13
CA PRO A 285 -12.67 16.17 -13.16
C PRO A 285 -11.22 16.19 -12.67
N ARG A 286 -10.28 16.74 -13.43
CA ARG A 286 -8.87 16.89 -13.00
C ARG A 286 -8.75 17.90 -11.89
N VAL A 287 -9.48 19.01 -11.99
CA VAL A 287 -9.52 20.04 -10.96
C VAL A 287 -10.16 19.46 -9.70
N TYR A 288 -11.27 18.73 -9.84
CA TYR A 288 -11.91 18.05 -8.72
C TYR A 288 -10.94 17.08 -8.00
N ALA A 289 -10.28 16.20 -8.75
CA ALA A 289 -9.31 15.26 -8.21
C ALA A 289 -8.16 15.95 -7.48
N ASN A 290 -7.64 17.05 -8.05
CA ASN A 290 -6.52 17.79 -7.48
C ASN A 290 -6.90 18.56 -6.20
N ASN A 291 -8.11 19.14 -6.15
CA ASN A 291 -8.57 19.86 -4.97
C ASN A 291 -8.84 18.90 -3.80
N VAL A 292 -9.48 17.76 -4.05
CA VAL A 292 -9.67 16.71 -3.03
C VAL A 292 -8.32 16.17 -2.55
N ARG A 293 -7.36 16.00 -3.47
CA ARG A 293 -5.99 15.61 -3.11
C ARG A 293 -5.32 16.64 -2.21
N LYS A 294 -5.43 17.94 -2.51
CA LYS A 294 -4.88 19.03 -1.68
C LYS A 294 -5.53 19.06 -0.30
N LEU A 295 -6.84 18.85 -0.22
CA LEU A 295 -7.56 18.75 1.05
C LEU A 295 -7.01 17.59 1.89
N LEU A 296 -6.92 16.38 1.32
CA LEU A 296 -6.39 15.21 2.02
C LEU A 296 -4.93 15.39 2.44
N ALA A 297 -4.11 16.06 1.63
CA ALA A 297 -2.73 16.37 1.97
C ALA A 297 -2.64 17.34 3.15
N THR A 298 -3.48 18.38 3.16
CA THR A 298 -3.52 19.36 4.25
C THR A 298 -3.99 18.72 5.55
N GLU A 299 -5.11 17.99 5.52
CA GLU A 299 -5.69 17.33 6.69
C GLU A 299 -4.85 16.17 7.23
N GLY A 300 -4.14 15.48 6.32
CA GLY A 300 -3.26 14.35 6.64
C GLY A 300 -1.84 14.74 7.00
N ASN A 301 -1.46 16.01 6.82
CA ASN A 301 -0.09 16.49 6.86
C ASN A 301 0.85 15.67 5.95
N LEU A 302 0.45 15.51 4.68
CA LEU A 302 1.15 14.71 3.67
C LEU A 302 1.80 15.62 2.63
N VAL A 303 2.96 15.20 2.13
CA VAL A 303 3.67 15.91 1.07
C VAL A 303 3.13 15.50 -0.30
N LEU A 304 2.80 16.46 -1.15
CA LEU A 304 2.35 16.17 -2.51
C LEU A 304 3.54 15.75 -3.38
N SER A 305 3.44 14.58 -4.02
CA SER A 305 4.43 14.11 -5.02
C SER A 305 3.84 14.01 -6.42
N ASN A 306 4.62 14.31 -7.46
CA ASN A 306 4.17 14.12 -8.85
C ASN A 306 4.48 12.73 -9.40
N LEU A 307 5.11 11.85 -8.61
CA LEU A 307 5.41 10.48 -8.99
C LEU A 307 4.13 9.62 -8.95
N GLY A 308 4.07 8.60 -9.80
CA GLY A 308 2.97 7.66 -9.88
C GLY A 308 3.41 6.20 -9.95
N LEU A 309 2.48 5.35 -10.36
CA LEU A 309 2.71 3.90 -10.41
C LEU A 309 3.84 3.50 -11.38
N ALA A 310 4.07 4.27 -12.45
CA ALA A 310 5.13 3.97 -13.41
C ALA A 310 6.51 4.13 -12.74
N GLU A 311 6.70 5.24 -12.04
CA GLU A 311 7.91 5.57 -11.28
C GLU A 311 8.13 4.56 -10.16
N LYS A 312 7.06 4.12 -9.48
CA LYS A 312 7.13 3.06 -8.47
C LYS A 312 7.70 1.75 -9.04
N ARG A 313 7.32 1.38 -10.27
CA ARG A 313 7.84 0.17 -10.93
C ARG A 313 9.32 0.31 -11.28
N VAL A 314 9.74 1.49 -11.74
CA VAL A 314 11.15 1.79 -12.01
C VAL A 314 11.98 1.67 -10.73
N TYR A 315 11.50 2.29 -9.65
CA TYR A 315 12.13 2.20 -8.33
C TYR A 315 12.24 0.75 -7.84
N HIS A 316 11.15 -0.03 -7.95
CA HIS A 316 11.16 -1.44 -7.57
C HIS A 316 12.13 -2.28 -8.43
N ALA A 317 12.25 -1.99 -9.72
CA ALA A 317 13.20 -2.66 -10.60
C ALA A 317 14.66 -2.30 -10.26
N ALA A 318 14.93 -1.03 -9.98
CA ALA A 318 16.25 -0.54 -9.57
C ALA A 318 16.71 -1.22 -8.26
N LEU A 319 15.85 -1.26 -7.25
CA LEU A 319 16.14 -1.93 -5.98
C LEU A 319 16.42 -3.43 -6.14
N ASN A 320 15.68 -4.13 -7.01
CA ASN A 320 15.97 -5.54 -7.28
C ASN A 320 17.28 -5.72 -8.06
N GLY A 321 17.64 -4.78 -8.94
CA GLY A 321 18.92 -4.79 -9.63
C GLY A 321 20.11 -4.63 -8.68
N LEU A 322 20.02 -3.68 -7.75
CA LEU A 322 21.05 -3.42 -6.74
C LEU A 322 21.25 -4.63 -5.82
N LEU A 323 20.16 -5.25 -5.37
CA LEU A 323 20.19 -6.47 -4.54
C LEU A 323 20.76 -7.72 -5.26
N CYS A 324 20.75 -7.76 -6.59
CA CYS A 324 21.37 -8.85 -7.35
C CYS A 324 22.88 -8.62 -7.56
N GLN A 325 23.39 -7.41 -7.30
CA GLN A 325 24.79 -7.05 -7.47
C GLN A 325 25.58 -7.08 -6.14
N SER A 326 24.88 -6.97 -5.00
CA SER A 326 25.40 -7.11 -3.62
C SER A 326 25.48 -8.57 -3.16
#